data_AF-A0A6N7KS71-F1
#
_entry.id   AF-A0A6N7KS71-F1
#
_cell.length_a   1.000
_cell.length_b   1.000
_cell.length_c   1.000
_cell.angle_alpha   90.00
_cell.angle_beta   90.00
_cell.angle_gamma   90.00
#
_symmetry.space_group_name_H-M   'P 1'
#
loop_
_entity.id
_entity.type
_entity.pdbx_description
1 polymer ?
#
loop_
_entity_poly.entity_id
_entity_poly.type
_entity_poly.pdbx_seq_one_letter_code
_entity_poly.pdbx_strand_id
1 'polypeptide(L)'
;MKTVTFEHGTVTGYKYRGCKCLACCNAYAAYQRTRNRKRAYGTWQPLVDAAPARKHLEALHARGMAWEQIARVSGVPVTELRRLRIPMGSHQPPERIRRERAQLLLAVEFDVAPTTPKALVPSVGTARRVQGLRAIGWPLPVLTERSGLSRHALTGAMRQAMVQETTRTAVVELYDDLKDQDPRRHGVPDESTRKAITWAARSGWAAPNCWLSSDIDDPDAKPGPPEGRRYSSPSAGDRRQAIVDDTAELASQGCTREVIAVRLGVSWEAVQRAHSRAGVRIPPILSSGSVAA
;
A
#
# COMPACT_ATOMS: atom_id res chain seq x y z
N MET A 1 -22.67 37.30 5.40
CA MET A 1 -21.67 36.94 6.43
C MET A 1 -22.05 35.58 6.99
N LYS A 2 -21.21 34.54 6.87
CA LYS A 2 -21.51 33.22 7.47
C LYS A 2 -21.40 33.33 8.98
N THR A 3 -22.52 33.27 9.68
CA THR A 3 -22.55 33.10 11.14
C THR A 3 -22.00 31.71 11.46
N VAL A 4 -20.75 31.66 11.93
CA VAL A 4 -20.16 30.43 12.44
C VAL A 4 -20.87 30.10 13.75
N THR A 5 -21.85 29.21 13.69
CA THR A 5 -22.47 28.64 14.88
C THR A 5 -21.44 27.75 15.58
N PHE A 6 -21.15 28.06 16.85
CA PHE A 6 -20.29 27.23 17.70
C PHE A 6 -20.94 27.05 19.06
N GLU A 7 -20.60 25.95 19.72
CA GLU A 7 -21.17 25.60 21.02
C GLU A 7 -20.62 26.50 22.14
N HIS A 8 -21.53 27.24 22.79
CA HIS A 8 -21.23 28.02 24.00
C HIS A 8 -21.12 27.11 25.23
N GLY A 9 -20.48 27.61 26.30
CA GLY A 9 -20.24 26.79 27.50
C GLY A 9 -19.04 25.86 27.39
N THR A 10 -18.18 26.04 26.39
CA THR A 10 -16.98 25.23 26.18
C THR A 10 -15.71 26.06 26.37
N VAL A 11 -14.60 25.39 26.71
CA VAL A 11 -13.26 26.03 26.75
C VAL A 11 -12.88 26.58 25.37
N THR A 12 -13.30 25.89 24.31
CA THR A 12 -13.05 26.27 22.91
C THR A 12 -13.72 27.60 22.57
N GLY A 13 -14.95 27.80 23.02
CA GLY A 13 -15.69 29.06 22.87
C GLY A 13 -14.90 30.25 23.43
N TYR A 14 -14.32 30.12 24.62
CA TYR A 14 -13.51 31.18 25.23
C TYR A 14 -12.14 31.36 24.56
N LYS A 15 -11.37 30.28 24.37
CA LYS A 15 -9.97 30.34 23.93
C LYS A 15 -9.78 30.62 22.45
N TYR A 16 -10.56 29.96 21.60
CA TYR A 16 -10.31 29.95 20.15
C TYR A 16 -11.36 30.75 19.37
N ARG A 17 -12.56 30.91 19.93
CA ARG A 17 -13.63 31.73 19.33
C ARG A 17 -13.77 33.11 19.97
N GLY A 18 -13.02 33.40 21.04
CA GLY A 18 -13.00 34.70 21.70
C GLY A 18 -14.28 35.06 22.48
N CYS A 19 -15.20 34.11 22.67
CA CYS A 19 -16.48 34.35 23.33
C CYS A 19 -16.29 34.66 24.82
N LYS A 20 -16.89 35.77 25.28
CA LYS A 20 -16.84 36.23 26.69
C LYS A 20 -18.15 36.04 27.45
N CYS A 21 -19.10 35.27 26.92
CA CYS A 21 -20.34 34.99 27.63
C CYS A 21 -20.06 34.21 28.93
N LEU A 22 -20.95 34.34 29.91
CA LEU A 22 -20.78 33.75 31.24
C LEU A 22 -20.55 32.23 31.18
N ALA A 23 -21.26 31.51 30.32
CA ALA A 23 -21.09 30.06 30.16
C ALA A 23 -19.66 29.69 29.69
N CYS A 24 -19.13 30.36 28.67
CA CYS A 24 -17.76 30.13 28.16
C CYS A 24 -16.69 30.52 29.19
N CYS A 25 -16.88 31.65 29.88
CA CYS A 25 -16.00 32.09 30.95
C CYS A 25 -15.97 31.08 32.11
N ASN A 26 -17.14 30.57 32.52
CA ASN A 26 -17.26 29.57 33.58
C ASN A 26 -16.59 28.25 33.20
N ALA A 27 -16.77 27.78 31.96
CA ALA A 27 -16.10 26.59 31.44
C ALA A 27 -14.57 26.75 31.46
N TYR A 28 -14.06 27.92 31.04
CA TYR A 28 -12.64 28.20 31.08
C TYR A 28 -12.08 28.29 32.51
N ALA A 29 -12.81 28.94 33.42
CA ALA A 29 -12.43 29.01 34.83
C ALA A 29 -12.41 27.63 35.50
N ALA A 30 -13.40 26.78 35.23
CA ALA A 30 -13.45 25.40 35.71
C ALA A 30 -12.26 24.55 35.19
N TYR A 31 -11.92 24.71 33.92
CA TYR A 31 -10.72 24.10 33.33
C TYR A 31 -9.44 24.57 34.03
N GLN A 32 -9.27 25.88 34.25
CA GLN A 32 -8.09 26.43 34.94
C GLN A 32 -7.99 25.95 36.39
N ARG A 33 -9.10 25.90 37.14
CA ARG A 33 -9.13 25.33 38.51
C ARG A 33 -8.65 23.87 38.51
N THR A 34 -9.20 23.05 37.60
CA THR A 34 -8.82 21.63 37.48
C THR A 34 -7.34 21.47 37.11
N ARG A 35 -6.85 22.28 36.18
CA ARG A 35 -5.44 22.29 35.76
C ARG A 35 -4.52 22.70 36.90
N ASN A 36 -4.81 23.79 37.59
CA ASN A 36 -4.00 24.28 38.71
C ASN A 36 -3.96 23.27 39.85
N ARG A 37 -5.11 22.64 40.17
CA ARG A 37 -5.20 21.55 41.14
C ARG A 37 -4.30 20.38 40.77
N LYS A 38 -4.39 19.88 39.53
CA LYS A 38 -3.52 18.79 39.04
C LYS A 38 -2.03 19.16 39.03
N ARG A 39 -1.67 20.42 38.75
CA ARG A 39 -0.28 20.90 38.84
C ARG A 39 0.23 20.94 40.28
N ALA A 40 -0.58 21.46 41.21
CA ALA A 40 -0.24 21.52 42.62
C ALA A 40 0.00 20.12 43.23
N TYR A 41 -0.81 19.13 42.84
CA TYR A 41 -0.63 17.74 43.26
C TYR A 41 0.44 16.96 42.44
N GLY A 42 1.17 17.61 41.54
CA GLY A 42 2.18 16.93 40.70
C GLY A 42 1.63 15.91 39.69
N THR A 43 0.30 15.78 39.58
CA THR A 43 -0.38 14.80 38.72
C THR A 43 -0.71 15.33 37.32
N TRP A 44 -0.24 16.54 37.00
CA TRP A 44 -0.43 17.14 35.69
C TRP A 44 0.51 16.53 34.64
N GLN A 45 0.04 15.45 34.01
CA GLN A 45 0.70 14.80 32.87
C GLN A 45 -0.24 14.80 31.67
N PRO A 46 -0.34 15.93 30.92
CA PRO A 46 -1.30 16.05 29.83
C PRO A 46 -0.94 15.20 28.61
N LEU A 47 0.34 14.82 28.50
CA LEU A 47 0.87 14.06 27.39
C LEU A 47 1.61 12.82 27.93
N VAL A 48 1.35 11.67 27.32
CA VAL A 48 1.97 10.37 27.62
C VAL A 48 2.67 9.85 26.37
N ASP A 49 3.55 8.86 26.53
CA ASP A 49 4.23 8.20 25.41
C ASP A 49 3.21 7.59 24.44
N ALA A 50 3.42 7.85 23.15
CA ALA A 50 2.61 7.35 22.06
C ALA A 50 3.00 5.93 21.60
N ALA A 51 4.21 5.47 21.91
CA ALA A 51 4.73 4.19 21.43
C ALA A 51 3.89 2.97 21.84
N PRO A 52 3.36 2.85 23.08
CA PRO A 52 2.51 1.72 23.46
C PRO A 52 1.22 1.66 22.65
N ALA A 53 0.58 2.81 22.42
CA ALA A 53 -0.63 2.90 21.61
C ALA A 53 -0.35 2.50 20.15
N ARG A 54 0.74 3.00 19.55
CA ARG A 54 1.16 2.59 18.19
C ARG A 54 1.35 1.09 18.06
N LYS A 55 2.14 0.49 18.96
CA LYS A 55 2.41 -0.94 18.96
C LYS A 55 1.14 -1.78 19.08
N HIS A 56 0.23 -1.37 19.97
CA HIS A 56 -1.05 -2.04 20.16
C HIS A 56 -1.91 -1.99 18.89
N LEU A 57 -2.02 -0.81 18.28
CA LEU A 57 -2.75 -0.60 17.04
C LEU A 57 -2.20 -1.42 15.86
N GLU A 58 -0.88 -1.48 15.72
CA GLU A 58 -0.22 -2.33 14.73
C GLU A 58 -0.48 -3.81 14.98
N ALA A 59 -0.48 -4.25 16.24
CA ALA A 59 -0.80 -5.64 16.60
C ALA A 59 -2.25 -6.00 16.26
N LEU A 60 -3.22 -5.11 16.52
CA LEU A 60 -4.63 -5.31 16.12
C LEU A 60 -4.76 -5.42 14.60
N HIS A 61 -4.04 -4.57 13.87
CA HIS A 61 -4.07 -4.59 12.41
C HIS A 61 -3.39 -5.83 11.81
N ALA A 62 -2.25 -6.25 12.36
CA ALA A 62 -1.57 -7.48 11.96
C ALA A 62 -2.44 -8.73 12.20
N ARG A 63 -3.38 -8.67 13.15
CA ARG A 63 -4.39 -9.70 13.40
C ARG A 63 -5.61 -9.61 12.47
N GLY A 64 -5.64 -8.64 11.55
CA GLY A 64 -6.69 -8.50 10.53
C GLY A 64 -7.75 -7.44 10.81
N MET A 65 -7.63 -6.64 11.88
CA MET A 65 -8.58 -5.55 12.14
C MET A 65 -8.29 -4.35 11.23
N ALA A 66 -9.28 -3.92 10.46
CA ALA A 66 -9.13 -2.75 9.59
C ALA A 66 -9.02 -1.45 10.41
N TRP A 67 -8.30 -0.46 9.90
CA TRP A 67 -8.10 0.83 10.58
C TRP A 67 -9.41 1.57 10.84
N GLU A 68 -10.39 1.42 9.95
CA GLU A 68 -11.74 1.95 10.08
C GLU A 68 -12.50 1.28 11.23
N GLN A 69 -12.30 -0.04 11.41
CA GLN A 69 -12.89 -0.77 12.52
C GLN A 69 -12.28 -0.32 13.84
N ILE A 70 -10.95 -0.19 13.89
CA ILE A 70 -10.22 0.34 15.06
C ILE A 70 -10.73 1.74 15.40
N ALA A 71 -10.82 2.65 14.43
CA ALA A 71 -11.29 4.03 14.64
C ALA A 71 -12.72 4.07 15.19
N ARG A 72 -13.60 3.23 14.65
CA ARG A 72 -14.99 3.10 15.09
C ARG A 72 -15.07 2.59 16.52
N VAL A 73 -14.33 1.55 16.88
CA VAL A 73 -14.33 0.97 18.23
C VAL A 73 -13.69 1.92 19.25
N SER A 74 -12.60 2.59 18.86
CA SER A 74 -11.89 3.52 19.75
C SER A 74 -12.56 4.89 19.88
N GLY A 75 -13.51 5.23 19.00
CA GLY A 75 -14.08 6.57 18.88
C GLY A 75 -13.07 7.65 18.46
N VAL A 76 -11.92 7.25 17.90
CA VAL A 76 -10.86 8.16 17.45
C VAL A 76 -10.92 8.27 15.93
N PRO A 77 -10.93 9.47 15.34
CA PRO A 77 -10.97 9.62 13.88
C PRO A 77 -9.81 8.89 13.17
N VAL A 78 -10.09 8.26 12.03
CA VAL A 78 -9.09 7.54 11.21
C VAL A 78 -7.89 8.43 10.88
N THR A 79 -8.12 9.71 10.61
CA THR A 79 -7.06 10.71 10.35
C THR A 79 -6.10 10.92 11.52
N GLU A 80 -6.58 10.78 12.76
CA GLU A 80 -5.74 10.86 13.96
C GLU A 80 -4.94 9.56 14.17
N LEU A 81 -5.53 8.39 13.85
CA LEU A 81 -4.79 7.13 13.84
C LEU A 81 -3.66 7.16 12.80
N ARG A 82 -3.94 7.71 11.61
CA ARG A 82 -2.97 7.91 10.55
C ARG A 82 -1.83 8.81 11.00
N ARG A 83 -2.14 9.99 11.54
CA ARG A 83 -1.14 10.94 12.09
C ARG A 83 -0.26 10.28 13.16
N LEU A 84 -0.83 9.37 13.95
CA LEU A 84 -0.12 8.65 14.99
C LEU A 84 0.86 7.62 14.42
N ARG A 85 0.61 7.07 13.23
CA ARG A 85 1.37 5.93 12.68
C ARG A 85 2.36 6.32 11.59
N ILE A 86 2.02 7.27 10.73
CA ILE A 86 2.83 7.64 9.56
C ILE A 86 3.12 9.14 9.49
N PRO A 87 4.27 9.55 8.90
CA PRO A 87 4.57 10.96 8.68
C PRO A 87 3.50 11.64 7.81
N MET A 88 3.15 12.88 8.17
CA MET A 88 2.17 13.71 7.47
C MET A 88 2.85 14.97 6.93
N GLY A 89 3.26 14.91 5.66
CA GLY A 89 4.06 15.98 5.03
C GLY A 89 5.39 16.14 5.76
N SER A 90 5.67 17.34 6.27
CA SER A 90 6.88 17.63 7.07
C SER A 90 6.79 17.20 8.54
N HIS A 91 5.64 16.69 9.00
CA HIS A 91 5.44 16.34 10.41
C HIS A 91 5.65 14.84 10.64
N GLN A 92 6.59 14.51 11.54
CA GLN A 92 6.78 13.16 12.04
C GLN A 92 5.61 12.74 12.95
N PRO A 93 5.33 11.43 13.08
CA PRO A 93 4.39 10.92 14.06
C PRO A 93 4.72 11.46 15.46
N PRO A 94 3.71 11.93 16.23
CA PRO A 94 3.96 12.54 17.52
C PRO A 94 4.52 11.50 18.52
N GLU A 95 5.62 11.84 19.17
CA GLU A 95 6.20 11.02 20.26
C GLU A 95 5.28 10.94 21.48
N ARG A 96 4.41 11.95 21.67
CA ARG A 96 3.52 12.03 22.82
C ARG A 96 2.09 12.38 22.41
N ILE A 97 1.13 11.72 23.05
CA ILE A 97 -0.31 11.92 22.83
C ILE A 97 -1.02 12.26 24.13
N ARG A 98 -2.24 12.81 24.04
CA ARG A 98 -3.06 13.06 25.23
C ARG A 98 -3.37 11.75 25.94
N ARG A 99 -3.32 11.77 27.28
CA ARG A 99 -3.61 10.59 28.12
C ARG A 99 -4.96 9.95 27.79
N GLU A 100 -6.00 10.76 27.66
CA GLU A 100 -7.36 10.30 27.31
C GLU A 100 -7.37 9.53 25.97
N ARG A 101 -6.61 10.02 24.97
CA ARG A 101 -6.48 9.34 23.68
C ARG A 101 -5.72 8.02 23.82
N ALA A 102 -4.62 8.01 24.56
CA ALA A 102 -3.86 6.78 24.81
C ALA A 102 -4.75 5.70 25.46
N GLN A 103 -5.60 6.10 26.42
CA GLN A 103 -6.55 5.20 27.08
C GLN A 103 -7.58 4.63 26.10
N LEU A 104 -8.18 5.46 25.25
CA LEU A 104 -9.13 4.99 24.23
C LEU A 104 -8.49 3.99 23.25
N LEU A 105 -7.27 4.26 22.80
CA LEU A 105 -6.57 3.40 21.85
C LEU A 105 -6.13 2.07 22.48
N LEU A 106 -5.64 2.09 23.72
CA LEU A 106 -5.23 0.89 24.45
C LEU A 106 -6.43 0.05 24.91
N ALA A 107 -7.61 0.64 25.07
CA ALA A 107 -8.84 -0.07 25.41
C ALA A 107 -9.47 -0.80 24.22
N VAL A 108 -8.97 -0.60 23.00
CA VAL A 108 -9.46 -1.34 21.84
C VAL A 108 -9.02 -2.78 21.97
N GLU A 109 -9.96 -3.67 22.24
CA GLU A 109 -9.71 -5.10 22.14
C GLU A 109 -9.85 -5.56 20.69
N PHE A 110 -9.17 -6.66 20.36
CA PHE A 110 -9.37 -7.32 19.08
C PHE A 110 -10.76 -7.96 19.08
N ASP A 111 -11.77 -7.18 18.72
CA ASP A 111 -13.11 -7.68 18.54
C ASP A 111 -13.23 -8.27 17.14
N VAL A 112 -13.23 -9.60 17.10
CA VAL A 112 -13.46 -10.42 15.91
C VAL A 112 -14.94 -10.54 15.62
N ALA A 113 -15.81 -9.61 16.07
CA ALA A 113 -17.20 -9.60 15.62
C ALA A 113 -17.18 -9.82 14.10
N PRO A 114 -17.54 -11.04 13.62
CA PRO A 114 -17.25 -11.39 12.25
C PRO A 114 -18.11 -10.44 11.46
N THR A 115 -17.47 -9.56 10.70
CA THR A 115 -18.19 -8.86 9.64
C THR A 115 -18.84 -9.99 8.86
N THR A 116 -20.17 -10.09 8.92
CA THR A 116 -20.85 -11.24 8.32
C THR A 116 -20.42 -11.33 6.86
N PRO A 117 -20.30 -12.51 6.25
CA PRO A 117 -19.77 -12.62 4.88
C PRO A 117 -20.44 -11.66 3.87
N LYS A 118 -21.72 -11.31 4.12
CA LYS A 118 -22.51 -10.39 3.30
C LYS A 118 -22.52 -8.94 3.77
N ALA A 119 -21.91 -8.61 4.90
CA ALA A 119 -21.84 -7.24 5.38
C ALA A 119 -21.06 -6.36 4.41
N LEU A 120 -21.53 -5.12 4.28
CA LEU A 120 -20.95 -4.12 3.40
C LEU A 120 -19.84 -3.38 4.13
N VAL A 121 -18.66 -3.35 3.52
CA VAL A 121 -17.45 -2.67 4.01
C VAL A 121 -16.95 -1.67 2.97
N PRO A 122 -16.20 -0.63 3.37
CA PRO A 122 -15.63 0.34 2.44
C PRO A 122 -14.80 -0.33 1.34
N SER A 123 -14.99 0.10 0.10
CA SER A 123 -14.33 -0.50 -1.06
C SER A 123 -12.91 0.02 -1.30
N VAL A 124 -12.50 1.13 -0.67
CA VAL A 124 -11.30 1.90 -1.01
C VAL A 124 -10.06 1.00 -1.18
N GLY A 125 -9.72 0.22 -0.15
CA GLY A 125 -8.57 -0.67 -0.22
C GLY A 125 -8.76 -1.85 -1.17
N THR A 126 -10.00 -2.34 -1.32
CA THR A 126 -10.33 -3.39 -2.31
C THR A 126 -10.10 -2.87 -3.73
N ALA A 127 -10.58 -1.67 -4.02
CA ALA A 127 -10.41 -0.99 -5.30
C ALA A 127 -8.92 -0.81 -5.62
N ARG A 128 -8.16 -0.23 -4.69
CA ARG A 128 -6.72 0.03 -4.86
C ARG A 128 -5.91 -1.25 -5.08
N ARG A 129 -6.25 -2.35 -4.41
CA ARG A 129 -5.62 -3.66 -4.63
C ARG A 129 -5.86 -4.18 -6.05
N VAL A 130 -7.11 -4.19 -6.52
CA VAL A 130 -7.42 -4.60 -7.90
C VAL A 130 -6.73 -3.68 -8.92
N GLN A 131 -6.76 -2.37 -8.69
CA GLN A 131 -6.11 -1.36 -9.54
C GLN A 131 -4.59 -1.58 -9.61
N GLY A 132 -3.94 -1.84 -8.46
CA GLY A 132 -2.52 -2.12 -8.36
C GLY A 132 -2.11 -3.38 -9.12
N LEU A 133 -2.85 -4.47 -8.98
CA LEU A 133 -2.59 -5.70 -9.76
C LEU A 133 -2.68 -5.44 -11.26
N ARG A 134 -3.66 -4.63 -11.70
CA ARG A 134 -3.77 -4.22 -13.10
C ARG A 134 -2.60 -3.32 -13.54
N ALA A 135 -2.08 -2.48 -12.66
CA ALA A 135 -0.93 -1.61 -12.93
C ALA A 135 0.40 -2.37 -13.09
N ILE A 136 0.56 -3.54 -12.47
CA ILE A 136 1.69 -4.46 -12.70
C ILE A 136 1.43 -5.48 -13.81
N GLY A 137 0.25 -5.39 -14.45
CA GLY A 137 -0.05 -6.12 -15.67
C GLY A 137 -0.89 -7.38 -15.52
N TRP A 138 -1.48 -7.64 -14.36
CA TRP A 138 -2.47 -8.72 -14.23
C TRP A 138 -3.77 -8.33 -14.94
N PRO A 139 -4.18 -9.00 -16.02
CA PRO A 139 -5.40 -8.65 -16.75
C PRO A 139 -6.63 -9.13 -15.98
N LEU A 140 -7.73 -8.38 -16.08
CA LEU A 140 -8.96 -8.65 -15.34
C LEU A 140 -9.52 -10.08 -15.50
N PRO A 141 -9.49 -10.72 -16.69
CA PRO A 141 -9.91 -12.12 -16.84
C PRO A 141 -9.09 -13.10 -15.98
N VAL A 142 -7.78 -12.89 -15.84
CA VAL A 142 -6.92 -13.73 -15.02
C VAL A 142 -7.20 -13.49 -13.53
N LEU A 143 -7.47 -12.24 -13.14
CA LEU A 143 -7.88 -11.92 -11.78
C LEU A 143 -9.21 -12.60 -11.41
N THR A 144 -10.18 -12.64 -12.32
CA THR A 144 -11.47 -13.34 -12.08
C THR A 144 -11.28 -14.85 -11.93
N GLU A 145 -10.43 -15.45 -12.76
CA GLU A 145 -10.16 -16.88 -12.71
C GLU A 145 -9.47 -17.28 -11.40
N ARG A 146 -8.44 -16.52 -10.99
CA ARG A 146 -7.66 -16.83 -9.79
C ARG A 146 -8.40 -16.56 -8.47
N SER A 147 -9.26 -15.55 -8.44
CA SER A 147 -10.02 -15.20 -7.22
C SER A 147 -11.35 -15.93 -7.09
N GLY A 148 -11.83 -16.59 -8.15
CA GLY A 148 -13.20 -17.12 -8.22
C GLY A 148 -14.29 -16.02 -8.22
N LEU A 149 -13.92 -14.74 -8.24
CA LEU A 149 -14.86 -13.63 -8.26
C LEU A 149 -15.36 -13.35 -9.67
N SER A 150 -16.62 -12.94 -9.78
CA SER A 150 -17.18 -12.52 -11.06
C SER A 150 -16.53 -11.21 -11.56
N ARG A 151 -16.52 -11.03 -12.88
CA ARG A 151 -16.09 -9.75 -13.49
C ARG A 151 -16.88 -8.56 -12.94
N HIS A 152 -18.17 -8.76 -12.64
CA HIS A 152 -19.00 -7.71 -12.06
C HIS A 152 -18.55 -7.35 -10.64
N ALA A 153 -18.16 -8.33 -9.82
CA ALA A 153 -17.65 -8.09 -8.48
C ALA A 153 -16.35 -7.26 -8.50
N LEU A 154 -15.37 -7.64 -9.34
CA LEU A 154 -14.11 -6.89 -9.44
C LEU A 154 -14.27 -5.49 -10.04
N THR A 155 -15.13 -5.33 -11.06
CA THR A 155 -15.40 -4.00 -11.62
C THR A 155 -16.24 -3.13 -10.68
N GLY A 156 -17.19 -3.73 -9.96
CA GLY A 156 -17.96 -3.08 -8.91
C GLY A 156 -17.08 -2.61 -7.76
N ALA A 157 -16.13 -3.43 -7.31
CA ALA A 157 -15.19 -3.08 -6.26
C ALA A 157 -14.37 -1.81 -6.57
N MET A 158 -14.07 -1.53 -7.84
CA MET A 158 -13.36 -0.30 -8.24
C MET A 158 -14.26 0.94 -8.39
N ARG A 159 -15.59 0.79 -8.42
CA ARG A 159 -16.54 1.87 -8.76
C ARG A 159 -17.51 2.21 -7.62
N GLN A 160 -17.86 1.25 -6.80
CA GLN A 160 -18.84 1.40 -5.72
C GLN A 160 -18.15 1.86 -4.44
N ALA A 161 -18.87 2.54 -3.55
CA ALA A 161 -18.32 2.97 -2.25
C ALA A 161 -18.17 1.82 -1.25
N MET A 162 -18.98 0.76 -1.41
CA MET A 162 -19.05 -0.38 -0.50
C MET A 162 -18.98 -1.70 -1.28
N VAL A 163 -18.38 -2.72 -0.68
CA VAL A 163 -18.30 -4.09 -1.20
C VAL A 163 -18.68 -5.07 -0.10
N GLN A 164 -19.06 -6.30 -0.46
CA GLN A 164 -19.24 -7.36 0.54
C GLN A 164 -17.90 -7.78 1.14
N GLU A 165 -17.93 -8.19 2.40
CA GLU A 165 -16.75 -8.68 3.12
C GLU A 165 -16.10 -9.90 2.45
N THR A 166 -16.89 -10.78 1.86
CA THR A 166 -16.40 -11.90 1.03
C THR A 166 -15.55 -11.41 -0.15
N THR A 167 -16.04 -10.40 -0.88
CA THR A 167 -15.29 -9.78 -1.99
C THR A 167 -14.01 -9.12 -1.49
N ARG A 168 -14.07 -8.39 -0.37
CA ARG A 168 -12.87 -7.78 0.23
C ARG A 168 -11.83 -8.84 0.55
N THR A 169 -12.24 -9.91 1.25
CA THR A 169 -11.35 -11.00 1.69
C THR A 169 -10.67 -11.68 0.50
N ALA A 170 -11.45 -12.11 -0.50
CA ALA A 170 -10.90 -12.76 -1.69
C ALA A 170 -9.95 -11.84 -2.50
N VAL A 171 -10.20 -10.52 -2.53
CA VAL A 171 -9.28 -9.57 -3.18
C VAL A 171 -8.01 -9.34 -2.36
N VAL A 172 -8.09 -9.34 -1.03
CA VAL A 172 -6.91 -9.21 -0.17
C VAL A 172 -5.99 -10.42 -0.37
N GLU A 173 -6.53 -11.63 -0.31
CA GLU A 173 -5.78 -12.87 -0.57
C GLU A 173 -5.14 -12.86 -1.96
N LEU A 174 -5.93 -12.57 -3.01
CA LEU A 174 -5.43 -12.46 -4.37
C LEU A 174 -4.30 -11.43 -4.52
N TYR A 175 -4.42 -10.30 -3.80
CA TYR A 175 -3.42 -9.24 -3.86
C TYR A 175 -2.12 -9.65 -3.21
N ASP A 176 -2.17 -10.25 -2.02
CA ASP A 176 -0.98 -10.69 -1.31
C ASP A 176 -0.24 -11.79 -2.08
N ASP A 177 -0.97 -12.65 -2.78
CA ASP A 177 -0.37 -13.66 -3.65
C ASP A 177 0.36 -13.03 -4.85
N LEU A 178 -0.24 -12.03 -5.51
CA LEU A 178 0.18 -11.61 -6.86
C LEU A 178 0.98 -10.30 -6.94
N LYS A 179 0.99 -9.47 -5.88
CA LYS A 179 1.54 -8.10 -5.92
C LYS A 179 3.03 -8.00 -6.29
N ASP A 180 3.80 -9.06 -6.04
CA ASP A 180 5.25 -9.12 -6.31
C ASP A 180 5.62 -10.06 -7.48
N GLN A 181 4.61 -10.54 -8.22
CA GLN A 181 4.78 -11.51 -9.30
C GLN A 181 4.68 -10.86 -10.68
N ASP A 182 5.50 -11.31 -11.65
CA ASP A 182 5.37 -10.94 -13.06
C ASP A 182 4.34 -11.85 -13.75
N PRO A 183 3.19 -11.33 -14.22
CA PRO A 183 2.15 -12.12 -14.90
C PRO A 183 2.68 -13.01 -16.03
N ARG A 184 3.72 -12.58 -16.74
CA ARG A 184 4.32 -13.31 -17.87
C ARG A 184 4.95 -14.64 -17.43
N ARG A 185 5.52 -14.67 -16.23
CA ARG A 185 6.11 -15.89 -15.64
C ARG A 185 5.04 -16.90 -15.23
N HIS A 186 3.78 -16.49 -15.19
CA HIS A 186 2.64 -17.34 -14.84
C HIS A 186 1.68 -17.53 -16.02
N GLY A 187 2.21 -17.54 -17.25
CA GLY A 187 1.46 -17.91 -18.45
C GLY A 187 0.54 -16.82 -19.00
N VAL A 188 0.60 -15.58 -18.49
CA VAL A 188 -0.18 -14.48 -19.05
C VAL A 188 0.50 -13.95 -20.32
N PRO A 189 -0.20 -13.91 -21.48
CA PRO A 189 0.38 -13.41 -22.72
C PRO A 189 0.86 -11.96 -22.61
N ASP A 190 2.01 -11.65 -23.21
CA ASP A 190 2.63 -10.32 -23.15
C ASP A 190 1.70 -9.19 -23.61
N GLU A 191 0.91 -9.44 -24.65
CA GLU A 191 -0.06 -8.48 -25.16
C GLU A 191 -1.14 -8.14 -24.12
N SER A 192 -1.64 -9.15 -23.40
CA SER A 192 -2.65 -8.97 -22.35
C SER A 192 -2.07 -8.21 -21.15
N THR A 193 -0.84 -8.54 -20.76
CA THR A 193 -0.09 -7.84 -19.72
C THR A 193 0.07 -6.35 -20.07
N ARG A 194 0.57 -6.06 -21.28
CA ARG A 194 0.77 -4.69 -21.77
C ARG A 194 -0.54 -3.90 -21.85
N LYS A 195 -1.64 -4.53 -22.30
CA LYS A 195 -2.98 -3.91 -22.31
C LYS A 195 -3.44 -3.54 -20.89
N ALA A 196 -3.22 -4.41 -19.91
CA ALA A 196 -3.58 -4.13 -18.52
C ALA A 196 -2.80 -2.94 -17.95
N ILE A 197 -1.48 -2.91 -18.13
CA ILE A 197 -0.61 -1.81 -17.71
C ILE A 197 -1.02 -0.50 -18.39
N THR A 198 -1.23 -0.53 -19.70
CA THR A 198 -1.61 0.66 -20.49
C THR A 198 -2.94 1.23 -20.01
N TRP A 199 -3.91 0.35 -19.73
CA TRP A 199 -5.19 0.77 -19.19
C TRP A 199 -5.07 1.40 -17.79
N ALA A 200 -4.29 0.77 -16.90
CA ALA A 200 -4.05 1.27 -15.55
C ALA A 200 -3.38 2.65 -15.58
N ALA A 201 -2.36 2.84 -16.44
CA ALA A 201 -1.70 4.11 -16.65
C ALA A 201 -2.66 5.20 -17.15
N ARG A 202 -3.50 4.89 -18.14
CA ARG A 202 -4.55 5.80 -18.64
C ARG A 202 -5.59 6.16 -17.58
N SER A 203 -5.82 5.26 -16.62
CA SER A 203 -6.79 5.47 -15.54
C SER A 203 -6.17 6.14 -14.31
N GLY A 204 -4.86 6.45 -14.34
CA GLY A 204 -4.14 7.05 -13.22
C GLY A 204 -3.98 6.12 -12.01
N TRP A 205 -3.97 4.81 -12.23
CA TRP A 205 -3.91 3.83 -11.16
C TRP A 205 -2.48 3.55 -10.72
N ALA A 206 -2.26 3.65 -9.41
CA ALA A 206 -0.97 3.39 -8.80
C ALA A 206 -0.69 1.90 -8.66
N ALA A 207 0.59 1.53 -8.80
CA ALA A 207 1.06 0.16 -8.62
C ALA A 207 1.16 -0.20 -7.12
N PRO A 208 1.28 -1.50 -6.76
CA PRO A 208 1.41 -1.96 -5.39
C PRO A 208 2.54 -1.27 -4.63
N ASN A 209 3.69 -1.10 -5.27
CA ASN A 209 4.88 -0.46 -4.71
C ASN A 209 4.79 1.07 -4.54
N CYS A 210 3.63 1.66 -4.84
CA CYS A 210 3.32 3.05 -4.52
C CYS A 210 2.55 3.18 -3.19
N TRP A 211 2.13 2.07 -2.59
CA TRP A 211 1.36 2.02 -1.35
C TRP A 211 2.19 1.36 -0.25
N LEU A 212 2.08 1.87 0.97
CA LEU A 212 2.54 1.15 2.14
C LEU A 212 1.46 0.13 2.53
N SER A 213 1.84 -1.05 3.00
CA SER A 213 0.86 -2.09 3.39
C SER A 213 -0.17 -1.59 4.41
N SER A 214 0.16 -0.55 5.19
CA SER A 214 -0.74 0.02 6.21
C SER A 214 -1.63 1.17 5.71
N ASP A 215 -1.38 1.77 4.54
CA ASP A 215 -2.10 2.96 4.06
C ASP A 215 -3.06 2.69 2.90
N ILE A 216 -2.97 1.52 2.27
CA ILE A 216 -3.79 1.16 1.11
C ILE A 216 -5.30 1.20 1.39
N ASP A 217 -5.73 0.94 2.63
CA ASP A 217 -7.13 0.97 3.03
C ASP A 217 -7.64 2.38 3.39
N ASP A 218 -6.73 3.32 3.71
CA ASP A 218 -7.08 4.65 4.21
C ASP A 218 -7.63 5.56 3.08
N PRO A 219 -8.89 6.05 3.14
CA PRO A 219 -9.50 6.88 2.10
C PRO A 219 -8.70 8.16 1.80
N ASP A 220 -7.99 8.71 2.78
CA ASP A 220 -7.23 9.95 2.65
C ASP A 220 -5.76 9.70 2.25
N ALA A 221 -5.31 8.45 2.21
CA ALA A 221 -3.97 8.09 1.75
C ALA A 221 -3.84 8.35 0.24
N LYS A 222 -2.65 8.80 -0.15
CA LYS A 222 -2.29 9.04 -1.55
C LYS A 222 -1.10 8.15 -1.87
N PRO A 223 -1.05 7.57 -3.08
CA PRO A 223 0.10 6.78 -3.49
C PRO A 223 1.35 7.66 -3.51
N GLY A 224 2.46 7.13 -3.00
CA GLY A 224 3.77 7.73 -3.10
C GLY A 224 4.37 7.57 -4.50
N PRO A 225 5.59 8.09 -4.73
CA PRO A 225 6.36 7.71 -5.91
C PRO A 225 6.58 6.18 -5.91
N PRO A 226 6.66 5.52 -7.08
CA PRO A 226 6.94 4.09 -7.13
C PRO A 226 8.31 3.80 -6.51
N GLU A 227 8.34 3.02 -5.42
CA GLU A 227 9.56 2.56 -4.78
C GLU A 227 10.00 1.20 -5.37
N GLY A 228 11.29 1.00 -5.61
CA GLY A 228 11.81 -0.26 -6.19
C GLY A 228 11.76 -0.37 -7.72
N ARG A 229 12.12 -1.55 -8.25
CA ARG A 229 12.29 -1.79 -9.70
C ARG A 229 10.97 -1.53 -10.44
N ARG A 230 11.00 -0.67 -11.46
CA ARG A 230 9.84 -0.43 -12.33
C ARG A 230 9.36 -1.76 -12.92
N TYR A 231 8.09 -2.11 -12.72
CA TYR A 231 7.37 -3.12 -13.52
C TYR A 231 7.11 -2.65 -14.96
N SER A 232 8.01 -1.83 -15.51
CA SER A 232 8.02 -1.48 -16.91
C SER A 232 8.59 -2.65 -17.68
N SER A 233 7.93 -3.03 -18.76
CA SER A 233 8.48 -3.96 -19.75
C SER A 233 9.95 -3.61 -20.01
N PRO A 234 10.88 -4.59 -20.04
CA PRO A 234 12.25 -4.33 -20.42
C PRO A 234 12.23 -3.54 -21.73
N SER A 235 12.89 -2.39 -21.77
CA SER A 235 13.05 -1.67 -23.03
C SER A 235 13.78 -2.58 -24.02
N ALA A 236 13.69 -2.28 -25.32
CA ALA A 236 14.51 -3.00 -26.30
C ALA A 236 16.04 -2.86 -26.04
N GLY A 237 16.44 -1.91 -25.18
CA GLY A 237 17.78 -1.81 -24.60
C GLY A 237 18.00 -2.85 -23.49
N ASP A 238 17.10 -2.94 -22.51
CA ASP A 238 17.22 -3.85 -21.36
C ASP A 238 17.19 -5.33 -21.78
N ARG A 239 16.34 -5.69 -22.76
CA ARG A 239 16.31 -7.06 -23.31
C ARG A 239 17.61 -7.40 -24.04
N ARG A 240 18.23 -6.42 -24.69
CA ARG A 240 19.54 -6.61 -25.35
C ARG A 240 20.64 -6.80 -24.32
N GLN A 241 20.64 -5.99 -23.27
CA GLN A 241 21.65 -6.09 -22.21
C GLN A 241 21.56 -7.43 -21.48
N ALA A 242 20.35 -7.91 -21.16
CA ALA A 242 20.16 -9.24 -20.58
C ALA A 242 20.71 -10.37 -21.47
N ILE A 243 20.47 -10.31 -22.80
CA ILE A 243 21.04 -11.29 -23.74
C ILE A 243 22.57 -11.25 -23.71
N VAL A 244 23.18 -10.06 -23.59
CA VAL A 244 24.63 -9.89 -23.52
C VAL A 244 25.21 -10.45 -22.22
N ASP A 245 24.58 -10.13 -21.10
CA ASP A 245 25.02 -10.55 -19.77
C ASP A 245 24.88 -12.08 -19.61
N ASP A 246 23.73 -12.64 -19.99
CA ASP A 246 23.47 -14.08 -19.91
C ASP A 246 24.34 -14.88 -20.88
N THR A 247 24.67 -14.32 -22.07
CA THR A 247 25.63 -14.96 -23.00
C THR A 247 27.03 -15.01 -22.38
N ALA A 248 27.45 -13.95 -21.68
CA ALA A 248 28.75 -13.91 -21.03
C ALA A 248 28.84 -14.88 -19.85
N GLU A 249 27.77 -14.99 -19.07
CA GLU A 249 27.68 -15.97 -17.99
C GLU A 249 27.75 -17.40 -18.53
N LEU A 250 26.93 -17.76 -19.52
CA LEU A 250 26.91 -19.11 -20.08
C LEU A 250 28.22 -19.48 -20.79
N ALA A 251 28.88 -18.51 -21.43
CA ALA A 251 30.21 -18.71 -22.01
C ALA A 251 31.27 -18.98 -20.92
N SER A 252 31.19 -18.29 -19.77
CA SER A 252 32.08 -18.55 -18.63
C SER A 252 31.91 -19.96 -18.03
N GLN A 253 30.72 -20.53 -18.16
CA GLN A 253 30.41 -21.91 -17.77
C GLN A 253 30.84 -22.94 -18.82
N GLY A 254 31.47 -22.53 -19.92
CA GLY A 254 31.92 -23.42 -21.00
C GLY A 254 30.79 -23.95 -21.88
N CYS A 255 29.61 -23.32 -21.89
CA CYS A 255 28.51 -23.76 -22.76
C CYS A 255 28.85 -23.52 -24.24
N THR A 256 28.45 -24.45 -25.12
CA THR A 256 28.58 -24.25 -26.58
C THR A 256 27.53 -23.28 -27.12
N ARG A 257 27.75 -22.76 -28.34
CA ARG A 257 26.83 -21.80 -28.98
C ARG A 257 25.38 -22.32 -29.08
N GLU A 258 25.21 -23.62 -29.33
CA GLU A 258 23.89 -24.25 -29.47
C GLU A 258 23.17 -24.30 -28.13
N VAL A 259 23.90 -24.65 -27.06
CA VAL A 259 23.37 -24.68 -25.70
C VAL A 259 22.98 -23.28 -25.24
N ILE A 260 23.79 -22.27 -25.57
CA ILE A 260 23.49 -20.87 -25.25
C ILE A 260 22.22 -20.41 -25.96
N ALA A 261 22.09 -20.64 -27.27
CA ALA A 261 20.90 -20.24 -28.03
C ALA A 261 19.61 -20.89 -27.51
N VAL A 262 19.68 -22.19 -27.15
CA VAL A 262 18.55 -22.92 -26.58
C VAL A 262 18.18 -22.39 -25.19
N ARG A 263 19.16 -22.18 -24.30
CA ARG A 263 18.91 -21.68 -22.93
C ARG A 263 18.35 -20.27 -22.90
N LEU A 264 18.80 -19.40 -23.82
CA LEU A 264 18.30 -18.04 -23.94
C LEU A 264 16.97 -17.95 -24.72
N GLY A 265 16.53 -19.04 -25.35
CA GLY A 265 15.31 -19.07 -26.17
C GLY A 265 15.36 -18.12 -27.37
N VAL A 266 16.57 -17.82 -27.88
CA VAL A 266 16.80 -16.90 -29.00
C VAL A 266 17.77 -17.51 -30.01
N SER A 267 17.65 -17.13 -31.28
CA SER A 267 18.60 -17.61 -32.30
C SER A 267 20.01 -17.06 -32.05
N TRP A 268 21.03 -17.80 -32.50
CA TRP A 268 22.41 -17.34 -32.40
C TRP A 268 22.64 -15.98 -33.10
N GLU A 269 21.97 -15.75 -34.23
CA GLU A 269 21.97 -14.45 -34.92
C GLU A 269 21.36 -13.33 -34.08
N ALA A 270 20.41 -13.62 -33.20
CA ALA A 270 19.84 -12.64 -32.28
C ALA A 270 20.83 -12.28 -31.17
N VAL A 271 21.61 -13.25 -30.66
CA VAL A 271 22.73 -13.04 -29.73
C VAL A 271 23.80 -12.15 -30.35
N GLN A 272 24.23 -12.47 -31.59
CA GLN A 272 25.22 -11.66 -32.32
C GLN A 272 24.76 -10.21 -32.52
N ARG A 273 23.50 -10.03 -32.92
CA ARG A 273 22.90 -8.69 -33.07
C ARG A 273 22.80 -7.94 -31.75
N ALA A 274 22.52 -8.63 -30.63
CA ALA A 274 22.46 -8.01 -29.33
C ALA A 274 23.83 -7.47 -28.89
N HIS A 275 24.88 -8.30 -28.99
CA HIS A 275 26.27 -7.93 -28.71
C HIS A 275 26.78 -6.80 -29.62
N SER A 276 26.56 -6.90 -30.93
CA SER A 276 26.96 -5.86 -31.89
C SER A 276 26.31 -4.51 -31.58
N ARG A 277 25.01 -4.50 -31.27
CA ARG A 277 24.27 -3.28 -30.93
C ARG A 277 24.55 -2.74 -29.52
N ALA A 278 25.13 -3.55 -28.64
CA ALA A 278 25.59 -3.13 -27.31
C ALA A 278 27.06 -2.69 -27.32
N GLY A 279 27.80 -2.93 -28.41
CA GLY A 279 29.24 -2.64 -28.50
C GLY A 279 30.10 -3.59 -27.68
N VAL A 280 29.57 -4.73 -27.23
CA VAL A 280 30.27 -5.70 -26.38
C VAL A 280 30.70 -6.91 -27.21
N ARG A 281 31.98 -7.24 -27.21
CA ARG A 281 32.51 -8.41 -27.93
C ARG A 281 31.94 -9.70 -27.35
N ILE A 282 31.56 -10.65 -28.21
CA ILE A 282 31.10 -11.98 -27.78
C ILE A 282 32.27 -12.71 -27.12
N PRO A 283 32.10 -13.24 -25.90
CA PRO A 283 33.13 -14.02 -25.21
C PRO A 283 33.54 -15.27 -26.00
N PRO A 284 34.75 -15.82 -25.77
CA PRO A 284 35.19 -17.04 -26.44
C PRO A 284 34.29 -18.22 -26.00
N ILE A 285 33.71 -18.91 -26.97
CA ILE A 285 32.76 -20.01 -26.76
C ILE A 285 33.32 -21.27 -27.38
N LEU A 286 33.11 -22.42 -26.72
CA LEU A 286 33.53 -23.71 -27.24
C LEU A 286 32.74 -24.03 -28.52
N SER A 287 33.46 -24.27 -29.62
CA SER A 287 32.85 -24.74 -30.86
C SER A 287 32.42 -26.19 -30.69
N SER A 288 31.27 -26.55 -31.24
CA SER A 288 30.64 -27.88 -31.20
C SER A 288 31.49 -29.03 -31.79
N GLY A 289 32.74 -28.76 -32.19
CA GLY A 289 33.71 -29.75 -32.67
C GLY A 289 34.97 -29.90 -31.80
N SER A 290 35.04 -29.32 -30.59
CA SER A 290 36.18 -29.50 -29.68
C SER A 290 35.80 -30.33 -28.45
N VAL A 291 35.28 -31.53 -28.67
CA VAL A 291 35.38 -32.60 -27.67
C VAL A 291 36.75 -33.24 -27.92
N ALA A 292 37.75 -32.83 -27.15
CA ALA A 292 39.04 -33.49 -27.12
C ALA A 292 38.87 -34.91 -26.54
N ALA A 293 39.58 -35.85 -27.16
CA ALA A 293 39.83 -37.20 -26.67
C ALA A 293 40.52 -37.21 -25.31
#